data_AF-Q4DAT2-F1
#
_entry.id   AF-Q4DAT2-F1
#
_cell.length_a   1.000
_cell.length_b   1.000
_cell.length_c   1.000
_cell.angle_alpha   90.00
_cell.angle_beta   90.00
_cell.angle_gamma   90.00
#
_symmetry.space_group_name_H-M   'P 1'
#
loop_
_entity.id
_entity.type
_entity.pdbx_description
1 polymer ?
#
loop_
_entity_poly.entity_id
_entity_poly.type
_entity_poly.pdbx_seq_one_letter_code
_entity_poly.pdbx_strand_id
1 'polypeptide(L)'
;MLFFTRQLLAEVTTINSSTASASGRLIRIRKKSKWIDRRSKRIPHNGKDVWLFGEQPSCALCHVRFRYKQDYEAHKESELHRNRVRWVETMNWWEEFGEPRYLQHAAAEWDWFEQHVLPKKAAAMGISLEEAARHFRRATMQETPDWHGRLQPPSARSEIKEPRDQRWPSSPKW
;
A
#
# COMPACT_ATOMS: atom_id res chain seq x y z
N MET A 1 -1.10 -64.63 38.89
CA MET A 1 0.03 -65.06 38.04
C MET A 1 0.70 -63.83 37.46
N LEU A 2 1.88 -63.47 37.96
CA LEU A 2 2.66 -62.27 37.59
C LEU A 2 3.83 -62.71 36.70
N PHE A 3 3.90 -62.23 35.46
CA PHE A 3 5.08 -62.39 34.59
C PHE A 3 5.79 -61.04 34.44
N PHE A 4 6.88 -60.88 35.18
CA PHE A 4 7.87 -59.82 34.99
C PHE A 4 8.94 -60.33 34.01
N THR A 5 8.99 -59.78 32.79
CA THR A 5 10.13 -59.93 31.87
C THR A 5 11.00 -58.67 31.93
N ARG A 6 12.10 -58.77 32.68
CA ARG A 6 13.24 -57.84 32.61
C ARG A 6 13.85 -57.95 31.21
N GLN A 7 13.60 -56.95 30.36
CA GLN A 7 14.37 -56.76 29.12
C GLN A 7 15.73 -56.13 29.46
N LEU A 8 16.78 -56.84 29.10
CA LEU A 8 18.17 -56.42 29.16
C LEU A 8 18.37 -55.21 28.24
N LEU A 9 18.85 -54.10 28.79
CA LEU A 9 19.29 -52.93 28.03
C LEU A 9 20.62 -53.25 27.33
N ALA A 10 20.70 -52.94 26.04
CA ALA A 10 21.91 -53.11 25.23
C ALA A 10 23.06 -52.20 25.70
N GLU A 11 24.28 -52.70 25.61
CA GLU A 11 25.52 -51.98 25.90
C GLU A 11 25.65 -50.70 25.07
N VAL A 12 25.84 -49.57 25.74
CA VAL A 12 26.14 -48.28 25.12
C VAL A 12 27.59 -48.30 24.65
N THR A 13 27.80 -48.52 23.36
CA THR A 13 29.12 -48.38 22.74
C THR A 13 29.46 -46.91 22.52
N THR A 14 30.17 -46.30 23.48
CA THR A 14 30.81 -44.99 23.30
C THR A 14 32.04 -45.14 22.39
N ILE A 15 31.88 -44.86 21.10
CA ILE A 15 32.99 -44.83 20.13
C ILE A 15 33.80 -43.54 20.33
N ASN A 16 34.97 -43.67 20.96
CA ASN A 16 35.97 -42.60 21.05
C ASN A 16 36.31 -42.05 19.66
N SER A 17 36.19 -40.74 19.48
CA SER A 17 36.39 -40.03 18.20
C SER A 17 37.84 -40.02 17.72
N SER A 18 38.80 -40.40 18.58
CA SER A 18 40.25 -40.32 18.31
C SER A 18 40.79 -41.45 17.43
N THR A 19 40.16 -42.63 17.39
CA THR A 19 40.71 -43.83 16.71
C THR A 19 40.21 -44.05 15.28
N ALA A 20 39.34 -43.19 14.76
CA ALA A 20 38.83 -43.33 13.40
C ALA A 20 39.81 -42.83 12.34
N SER A 21 39.99 -43.63 11.28
CA SER A 21 40.73 -43.26 10.07
C SER A 21 40.24 -41.93 9.48
N ALA A 22 41.12 -41.20 8.80
CA ALA A 22 40.79 -39.90 8.20
C ALA A 22 39.54 -39.99 7.28
N SER A 23 39.44 -41.07 6.50
CA SER A 23 38.28 -41.36 5.64
C SER A 23 36.99 -41.60 6.47
N GLY A 24 37.08 -42.33 7.58
CA GLY A 24 35.96 -42.55 8.49
C GLY A 24 35.45 -41.27 9.17
N ARG A 25 36.35 -40.33 9.49
CA ARG A 25 35.96 -39.00 10.02
C ARG A 25 35.21 -38.17 8.97
N LEU A 26 35.72 -38.12 7.73
CA LEU A 26 35.07 -37.40 6.63
C LEU A 26 33.67 -37.95 6.32
N ILE A 27 33.49 -39.28 6.31
CA ILE A 27 32.18 -39.90 6.12
C ILE A 27 31.22 -39.50 7.26
N ARG A 28 31.69 -39.47 8.52
CA ARG A 28 30.88 -39.05 9.67
C ARG A 28 30.47 -37.58 9.58
N ILE A 29 31.39 -36.69 9.21
CA ILE A 29 31.11 -35.27 9.00
C ILE A 29 30.07 -35.11 7.89
N ARG A 30 30.22 -35.82 6.75
CA ARG A 30 29.26 -35.79 5.63
C ARG A 30 27.88 -36.33 6.00
N LYS A 31 27.80 -37.37 6.86
CA LYS A 31 26.52 -37.88 7.39
C LYS A 31 25.88 -36.87 8.34
N LYS A 32 26.66 -36.25 9.23
CA LYS A 32 26.18 -35.21 10.17
C LYS A 32 25.69 -33.98 9.42
N SER A 33 26.41 -33.51 8.39
CA SER A 33 25.97 -32.37 7.57
C SER A 33 24.69 -32.67 6.80
N LYS A 34 24.56 -33.85 6.17
CA LYS A 34 23.30 -34.29 5.55
C LYS A 34 22.15 -34.40 6.55
N TRP A 35 22.41 -34.84 7.78
CA TRP A 35 21.38 -34.91 8.83
C TRP A 35 20.94 -33.52 9.27
N ILE A 36 21.88 -32.58 9.47
CA ILE A 36 21.58 -31.18 9.79
C ILE A 36 20.76 -30.54 8.66
N ASP A 37 21.15 -30.73 7.39
CA ASP A 37 20.44 -30.20 6.22
C ASP A 37 19.04 -30.79 6.06
N ARG A 38 18.84 -32.08 6.33
CA ARG A 38 17.49 -32.68 6.38
C ARG A 38 16.67 -32.15 7.55
N ARG A 39 17.30 -31.92 8.70
CA ARG A 39 16.64 -31.39 9.89
C ARG A 39 16.22 -29.94 9.67
N SER A 40 17.07 -29.11 9.06
CA SER A 40 16.75 -27.71 8.71
C SER A 40 15.62 -27.65 7.68
N LYS A 41 15.65 -28.51 6.65
CA LYS A 41 14.55 -28.65 5.68
C LYS A 41 13.25 -29.21 6.29
N ARG A 42 13.33 -29.90 7.43
CA ARG A 42 12.16 -30.37 8.21
C ARG A 42 11.75 -29.44 9.33
N ILE A 43 12.45 -28.32 9.57
CA ILE A 43 11.93 -27.29 10.48
C ILE A 43 10.60 -26.83 9.86
N PRO A 44 9.47 -26.97 10.57
CA PRO A 44 8.19 -26.54 10.04
C PRO A 44 8.34 -25.08 9.60
N HIS A 45 8.18 -24.82 8.30
CA HIS A 45 8.13 -23.48 7.70
C HIS A 45 9.47 -22.74 7.44
N ASN A 46 10.56 -23.42 7.06
CA ASN A 46 11.83 -22.78 6.66
C ASN A 46 12.47 -21.88 7.75
N GLY A 47 12.14 -22.11 9.03
CA GLY A 47 12.61 -21.26 10.13
C GLY A 47 11.86 -19.92 10.25
N LYS A 48 10.72 -19.75 9.57
CA LYS A 48 9.83 -18.61 9.78
C LYS A 48 9.03 -18.80 11.06
N ASP A 49 9.03 -17.79 11.92
CA ASP A 49 8.22 -17.79 13.14
C ASP A 49 6.73 -17.75 12.77
N VAL A 50 5.96 -18.67 13.36
CA VAL A 50 4.50 -18.74 13.23
C VAL A 50 3.88 -17.99 14.40
N TRP A 51 2.75 -17.34 14.18
CA TRP A 51 1.94 -16.75 15.25
C TRP A 51 1.34 -17.85 16.15
N LEU A 52 1.16 -17.56 17.44
CA LEU A 52 0.40 -18.45 18.31
C LEU A 52 -1.06 -18.52 17.82
N PHE A 53 -1.74 -19.62 18.14
CA PHE A 53 -3.14 -19.78 17.82
C PHE A 53 -3.95 -18.64 18.46
N GLY A 54 -4.74 -17.92 17.65
CA GLY A 54 -5.51 -16.74 18.09
C GLY A 54 -4.82 -15.39 17.86
N GLU A 55 -3.50 -15.36 17.66
CA GLU A 55 -2.74 -14.11 17.47
C GLU A 55 -2.51 -13.73 16.01
N GLN A 56 -3.10 -14.45 15.04
CA GLN A 56 -2.83 -14.24 13.61
C GLN A 56 -3.21 -12.81 13.19
N PRO A 57 -2.24 -11.92 12.93
CA PRO A 57 -2.55 -10.55 12.59
C PRO A 57 -3.11 -10.52 11.18
N SER A 58 -4.15 -9.71 11.03
CA SER A 58 -4.63 -9.26 9.74
C SER A 58 -4.35 -7.79 9.58
N CYS A 59 -3.87 -7.38 8.42
CA CYS A 59 -3.80 -5.96 8.10
C CYS A 59 -5.21 -5.48 7.73
N ALA A 60 -5.81 -4.65 8.58
CA ALA A 60 -7.15 -4.11 8.36
C ALA A 60 -7.24 -3.28 7.08
N LEU A 61 -6.22 -2.45 6.80
CA LEU A 61 -6.14 -1.65 5.57
C LEU A 61 -6.01 -2.52 4.32
N CYS A 62 -5.28 -3.62 4.40
CA CYS A 62 -4.97 -4.46 3.24
C CYS A 62 -5.96 -5.63 3.06
N HIS A 63 -6.75 -5.97 4.08
CA HIS A 63 -7.57 -7.19 4.16
C HIS A 63 -6.79 -8.48 3.92
N VAL A 64 -5.52 -8.52 4.35
CA VAL A 64 -4.64 -9.69 4.22
C VAL A 64 -4.36 -10.29 5.60
N ARG A 65 -4.38 -11.63 5.70
CA ARG A 65 -4.03 -12.39 6.91
C ARG A 65 -2.64 -12.99 6.77
N PHE A 66 -1.85 -12.95 7.83
CA PHE A 66 -0.47 -13.43 7.81
C PHE A 66 -0.31 -14.70 8.64
N ARG A 67 0.30 -15.71 8.04
CA ARG A 67 0.66 -16.95 8.74
C ARG A 67 1.98 -16.82 9.50
N TYR A 68 2.95 -16.12 8.91
CA TYR A 68 4.31 -15.97 9.44
C TYR A 68 4.56 -14.55 9.91
N LYS A 69 5.35 -14.38 10.98
CA LYS A 69 5.72 -13.07 11.55
C LYS A 69 6.52 -12.23 10.54
N GLN A 70 7.49 -12.87 9.88
CA GLN A 70 8.34 -12.21 8.89
C GLN A 70 7.55 -11.65 7.70
N ASP A 71 6.51 -12.35 7.25
CA ASP A 71 5.67 -11.89 6.15
C ASP A 71 4.80 -10.69 6.57
N TYR A 72 4.39 -10.64 7.84
CA TYR A 72 3.68 -9.49 8.39
C TYR A 72 4.57 -8.25 8.48
N GLU A 73 5.82 -8.40 8.94
CA GLU A 73 6.78 -7.28 8.97
C GLU A 73 7.14 -6.80 7.56
N ALA A 74 7.44 -7.72 6.63
CA ALA A 74 7.69 -7.38 5.23
C ALA A 74 6.48 -6.71 4.56
N HIS A 75 5.25 -7.07 4.97
CA HIS A 75 4.05 -6.42 4.46
C HIS A 75 3.95 -4.95 4.86
N LYS A 76 4.35 -4.57 6.07
CA LYS A 76 4.31 -3.16 6.52
C LYS A 76 5.15 -2.26 5.61
N GLU A 77 6.28 -2.78 5.13
CA GLU A 77 7.19 -2.08 4.22
C GLU A 77 6.76 -2.19 2.75
N SER A 78 5.81 -3.06 2.42
CA SER A 78 5.36 -3.28 1.05
C SER A 78 4.67 -2.04 0.46
N GLU A 79 4.90 -1.79 -0.83
CA GLU A 79 4.25 -0.69 -1.55
C GLU A 79 2.72 -0.76 -1.51
N LEU A 80 2.15 -1.97 -1.48
CA LEU A 80 0.70 -2.14 -1.32
C LEU A 80 0.20 -1.53 -0.02
N HIS A 81 0.90 -1.79 1.10
CA HIS A 81 0.51 -1.24 2.40
C HIS A 81 0.74 0.27 2.45
N ARG A 82 1.94 0.72 2.06
CA ARG A 82 2.31 2.14 2.06
C ARG A 82 1.36 3.00 1.23
N ASN A 83 0.93 2.52 0.05
CA ASN A 83 -0.02 3.25 -0.78
C ASN A 83 -1.42 3.37 -0.15
N ARG A 84 -1.88 2.35 0.59
CA ARG A 84 -3.17 2.41 1.31
C ARG A 84 -3.09 3.30 2.54
N VAL A 85 -1.97 3.27 3.26
CA VAL A 85 -1.70 4.21 4.36
C VAL A 85 -1.73 5.64 3.83
N ARG A 86 -1.01 5.92 2.74
CA ARG A 86 -1.02 7.25 2.08
C ARG A 86 -2.42 7.68 1.64
N TRP A 87 -3.24 6.75 1.14
CA TRP A 87 -4.63 7.04 0.77
C TRP A 87 -5.45 7.47 1.98
N VAL A 88 -5.38 6.71 3.08
CA VAL A 88 -6.10 7.04 4.32
C VAL A 88 -5.60 8.36 4.92
N GLU A 89 -4.30 8.60 4.94
CA GLU A 89 -3.73 9.88 5.36
C GLU A 89 -4.28 11.06 4.55
N THR A 90 -4.42 10.88 3.24
CA THR A 90 -4.98 11.91 2.35
C THR A 90 -6.46 12.17 2.61
N MET A 91 -7.24 11.12 2.86
CA MET A 91 -8.67 11.26 3.18
C MET A 91 -8.88 11.91 4.54
N ASN A 92 -8.14 11.49 5.57
CA ASN A 92 -8.20 12.10 6.89
C ASN A 92 -7.80 13.57 6.84
N TRP A 93 -6.75 13.90 6.08
CA TRP A 93 -6.36 15.30 5.88
C TRP A 93 -7.49 16.13 5.26
N TRP A 94 -8.19 15.57 4.26
CA TRP A 94 -9.32 16.24 3.64
C TRP A 94 -10.45 16.49 4.64
N GLU A 95 -10.87 15.48 5.39
CA GLU A 95 -11.97 15.61 6.36
C GLU A 95 -11.63 16.56 7.53
N GLU A 96 -10.41 16.46 8.07
CA GLU A 96 -10.02 17.23 9.26
C GLU A 96 -9.68 18.69 8.95
N PHE A 97 -8.99 18.96 7.84
CA PHE A 97 -8.43 20.28 7.55
C PHE A 97 -8.79 20.82 6.17
N GLY A 98 -8.84 19.95 5.16
CA GLY A 98 -9.04 20.35 3.77
C GLY A 98 -10.43 20.92 3.51
N GLU A 99 -11.47 20.14 3.82
CA GLU A 99 -12.87 20.47 3.55
C GLU A 99 -13.32 21.72 4.30
N PRO A 100 -13.18 21.85 5.64
CA PRO A 100 -13.65 23.04 6.33
C PRO A 100 -13.00 24.32 5.80
N ARG A 101 -11.70 24.25 5.48
CA ARG A 101 -10.95 25.37 4.92
C ARG A 101 -11.39 25.71 3.50
N TYR A 102 -11.67 24.69 2.67
CA TYR A 102 -12.18 24.87 1.31
C TYR A 102 -13.54 25.58 1.32
N LEU A 103 -14.46 25.13 2.19
CA LEU A 103 -15.79 25.75 2.34
C LEU A 103 -15.71 27.18 2.86
N GLN A 104 -14.88 27.41 3.88
CA GLN A 104 -14.63 28.74 4.42
C GLN A 104 -14.06 29.68 3.35
N HIS A 105 -13.14 29.19 2.52
CA HIS A 105 -12.56 29.96 1.42
C HIS A 105 -13.61 30.32 0.37
N ALA A 106 -14.41 29.36 -0.08
CA ALA A 106 -15.45 29.60 -1.08
C ALA A 106 -16.51 30.60 -0.60
N ALA A 107 -16.88 30.55 0.69
CA ALA A 107 -17.78 31.53 1.30
C ALA A 107 -17.14 32.93 1.34
N ALA A 108 -15.88 33.04 1.79
CA ALA A 108 -15.17 34.31 1.87
C ALA A 108 -14.96 34.98 0.49
N GLU A 109 -14.71 34.20 -0.56
CA GLU A 109 -14.61 34.71 -1.94
C GLU A 109 -15.93 35.29 -2.43
N TRP A 110 -17.05 34.62 -2.11
CA TRP A 110 -18.38 35.13 -2.45
C TRP A 110 -18.71 36.40 -1.68
N ASP A 111 -18.44 36.44 -0.38
CA ASP A 111 -18.64 37.63 0.45
C ASP A 111 -17.82 38.83 -0.05
N TRP A 112 -16.58 38.58 -0.45
CA TRP A 112 -15.74 39.60 -1.08
C TRP A 112 -16.33 40.11 -2.39
N PHE A 113 -16.82 39.21 -3.24
CA PHE A 113 -17.47 39.56 -4.51
C PHE A 113 -18.72 40.41 -4.28
N GLU A 114 -19.55 40.04 -3.30
CA GLU A 114 -20.79 40.74 -2.95
C GLU A 114 -20.53 42.16 -2.44
N GLN A 115 -19.46 42.36 -1.66
CA GLN A 115 -19.13 43.68 -1.11
C GLN A 115 -18.41 44.60 -2.13
N HIS A 116 -17.51 44.05 -2.95
CA HIS A 116 -16.58 44.88 -3.75
C HIS A 116 -16.94 44.96 -5.24
N VAL A 117 -17.47 43.89 -5.81
CA VAL A 117 -17.68 43.75 -7.26
C VAL A 117 -19.15 43.93 -7.62
N LEU A 118 -20.05 43.28 -6.87
CA LEU A 118 -21.47 43.25 -7.16
C LEU A 118 -22.12 44.65 -7.22
N PRO A 119 -21.81 45.62 -6.33
CA PRO A 119 -22.45 46.94 -6.38
C PRO A 119 -22.11 47.71 -7.66
N LYS A 120 -20.86 47.59 -8.13
CA LYS A 120 -20.41 48.20 -9.39
C LYS A 120 -21.13 47.57 -10.59
N LYS A 121 -21.33 46.25 -10.56
CA LYS A 121 -22.05 45.52 -11.62
C LYS A 121 -23.55 45.83 -11.62
N ALA A 122 -24.18 45.91 -10.45
CA ALA A 122 -25.59 46.27 -10.32
C ALA A 122 -25.86 47.68 -10.87
N ALA A 123 -25.01 48.65 -10.50
CA ALA A 123 -25.08 50.02 -11.03
C ALA A 123 -24.91 50.06 -12.56
N ALA A 124 -23.97 49.27 -13.12
CA ALA A 124 -23.75 49.22 -14.57
C ALA A 124 -24.92 48.58 -15.35
N MET A 125 -25.68 47.69 -14.72
CA MET A 125 -26.84 47.03 -15.34
C MET A 125 -28.17 47.75 -15.06
N GLY A 126 -28.19 48.72 -14.12
CA GLY A 126 -29.42 49.41 -13.71
C GLY A 126 -30.43 48.54 -12.97
N ILE A 127 -29.96 47.49 -12.27
CA ILE A 127 -30.80 46.57 -11.49
C ILE A 127 -30.51 46.67 -9.99
N SER A 128 -31.41 46.14 -9.16
CA SER A 128 -31.19 46.08 -7.71
C SER A 128 -30.03 45.14 -7.34
N LEU A 129 -29.44 45.35 -6.16
CA LEU A 129 -28.35 44.49 -5.65
C LEU A 129 -28.80 43.02 -5.49
N GLU A 130 -30.05 42.81 -5.04
CA GLU A 130 -30.62 41.48 -4.85
C GLU A 130 -30.84 40.76 -6.19
N GLU A 131 -31.37 41.46 -7.20
CA GLU A 131 -31.49 40.91 -8.55
C GLU A 131 -30.12 40.63 -9.17
N ALA A 132 -29.13 41.50 -8.94
CA ALA A 132 -27.76 41.28 -9.39
C ALA A 132 -27.16 40.01 -8.74
N ALA A 133 -27.34 39.80 -7.44
CA ALA A 133 -26.87 38.59 -6.75
C ALA A 133 -27.45 37.32 -7.38
N ARG A 134 -28.78 37.30 -7.62
CA ARG A 134 -29.47 36.19 -8.29
C ARG A 134 -29.05 36.02 -9.74
N HIS A 135 -28.75 37.10 -10.44
CA HIS A 135 -28.32 37.09 -11.83
C HIS A 135 -26.91 36.49 -11.99
N PHE A 136 -25.95 36.91 -11.15
CA PHE A 136 -24.58 36.39 -11.22
C PHE A 136 -24.42 35.00 -10.59
N ARG A 137 -25.21 34.65 -9.57
CA ARG A 137 -25.23 33.31 -8.98
C ARG A 137 -26.63 32.71 -9.05
N ARG A 138 -26.93 32.12 -10.20
CA ARG A 138 -28.22 31.47 -10.48
C ARG A 138 -28.41 30.15 -9.72
N ALA A 139 -27.31 29.50 -9.36
CA ALA A 139 -27.27 28.26 -8.58
C ALA A 139 -25.96 28.21 -7.78
N THR A 140 -25.95 27.47 -6.68
CA THR A 140 -24.75 27.19 -5.90
C THR A 140 -24.23 25.81 -6.31
N MET A 141 -23.12 25.78 -7.05
CA MET A 141 -22.42 24.55 -7.42
C MET A 141 -21.15 24.46 -6.57
N GLN A 142 -21.23 23.72 -5.47
CA GLN A 142 -20.11 23.51 -4.58
C GLN A 142 -19.32 22.29 -5.06
N GLU A 143 -18.05 22.48 -5.41
CA GLU A 143 -17.20 21.36 -5.83
C GLU A 143 -16.92 20.47 -4.62
N THR A 144 -16.92 19.17 -4.85
CA THR A 144 -16.48 18.15 -3.89
C THR A 144 -15.48 17.24 -4.59
N PRO A 145 -14.63 16.48 -3.88
CA PRO A 145 -13.68 15.57 -4.51
C PRO A 145 -14.34 14.59 -5.51
N ASP A 146 -15.57 14.13 -5.20
CA ASP A 146 -16.35 13.22 -6.05
C ASP A 146 -17.13 13.93 -7.17
N TRP A 147 -17.29 15.25 -7.08
CA TRP A 147 -17.96 16.09 -8.08
C TRP A 147 -17.11 17.31 -8.39
N HIS A 148 -15.96 17.05 -9.01
CA HIS A 148 -15.04 18.08 -9.47
C HIS A 148 -15.14 18.27 -10.98
N GLY A 149 -14.93 19.50 -11.46
CA GLY A 149 -14.86 19.81 -12.89
C GLY A 149 -13.58 19.28 -13.54
N ARG A 150 -12.56 20.14 -13.70
CA ARG A 150 -11.26 19.75 -14.27
C ARG A 150 -10.17 20.00 -13.24
N LEU A 151 -9.23 19.05 -13.11
CA LEU A 151 -8.05 19.23 -12.27
C LEU A 151 -7.15 20.36 -12.77
N GLN A 152 -7.03 20.52 -14.09
CA GLN A 152 -6.29 21.61 -14.72
C GLN A 152 -6.86 21.92 -16.12
N PRO A 153 -6.63 23.13 -16.67
CA PRO A 153 -6.93 23.43 -18.07
C PRO A 153 -6.19 22.48 -19.03
N PRO A 154 -6.77 22.17 -20.21
CA PRO A 154 -6.08 21.37 -21.23
C PRO A 154 -4.85 22.10 -21.76
N SER A 155 -3.89 21.33 -22.31
CA SER A 155 -2.69 21.91 -22.92
C SER A 155 -3.05 22.84 -24.07
N ALA A 156 -2.36 23.98 -24.15
CA ALA A 156 -2.61 24.97 -25.20
C ALA A 156 -2.12 24.51 -26.59
N ARG A 157 -1.07 23.70 -26.66
CA ARG A 157 -0.51 23.12 -27.89
C ARG A 157 -0.44 21.61 -27.73
N SER A 158 -1.05 20.88 -28.66
CA SER A 158 -0.89 19.44 -28.77
C SER A 158 0.45 19.10 -29.43
N GLU A 159 0.98 17.92 -29.12
CA GLU A 159 2.14 17.37 -29.83
C GLU A 159 1.83 17.17 -31.32
N ILE A 160 2.87 17.28 -32.15
CA ILE A 160 2.77 17.04 -33.60
C ILE A 160 2.75 15.52 -33.81
N LYS A 161 1.75 15.03 -34.55
CA LYS A 161 1.67 13.61 -34.90
C LYS A 161 2.63 13.29 -36.05
N GLU A 162 3.72 12.61 -35.73
CA GLU A 162 4.71 12.15 -36.72
C GLU A 162 4.21 10.95 -37.54
N PRO A 163 4.77 10.71 -38.75
CA PRO A 163 4.51 9.50 -39.51
C PRO A 163 4.94 8.23 -38.77
N ARG A 164 4.31 7.10 -39.11
CA ARG A 164 4.55 5.77 -38.51
C ARG A 164 6.04 5.44 -38.39
N ASP A 165 6.46 4.93 -37.22
CA ASP A 165 7.80 4.40 -36.93
C ASP A 165 8.94 5.38 -37.32
N GLN A 166 8.74 6.69 -37.13
CA GLN A 166 9.70 7.74 -37.51
C GLN A 166 10.06 7.75 -39.01
N ARG A 167 9.16 7.26 -39.87
CA ARG A 167 9.35 7.33 -41.33
C ARG A 167 9.38 8.78 -41.79
N TRP A 168 10.20 9.04 -42.80
CA TRP A 168 10.33 10.36 -43.39
C TRP A 168 10.25 10.29 -44.93
N PRO A 169 9.55 11.21 -45.60
CA PRO A 169 8.71 12.27 -45.04
C PRO A 169 7.31 11.78 -44.66
N SER A 170 6.92 10.58 -45.10
CA SER A 170 5.59 10.01 -44.90
C SER A 170 5.63 8.49 -44.79
N SER A 171 4.54 7.91 -44.28
CA SER A 171 4.29 6.47 -44.30
C SER A 171 3.12 6.17 -45.24
N PRO A 172 3.22 5.15 -46.12
CA PRO A 172 2.10 4.73 -46.98
C PRO A 172 0.96 4.07 -46.19
N LYS A 173 1.21 3.75 -44.93
CA LYS A 173 0.25 3.18 -43.98
C LYS A 173 0.13 4.11 -42.78
N TRP A 174 -1.04 4.15 -42.17
CA TRP A 174 -1.29 4.87 -40.92
C TRP A 174 -0.50 4.30 -39.75
#